data_AF-A0A4J1WYK8-F1
#
_entry.id   AF-A0A4J1WYK8-F1
#
_cell.length_a   1.000
_cell.length_b   1.000
_cell.length_c   1.000
_cell.angle_alpha   90.00
_cell.angle_beta   90.00
_cell.angle_gamma   90.00
#
_symmetry.space_group_name_H-M   'P 1'
#
loop_
_entity.id
_entity.type
_entity.pdbx_description
1 polymer ?
#
loop_
_entity_poly.entity_id
_entity_poly.type
_entity_poly.pdbx_seq_one_letter_code
_entity_poly.pdbx_strand_id
1 'polypeptide(L)'
;MNQENKVTFGFKNVHVAPIKSIGADGVIAYDEIFRFPGAMELTLDPRGESIPIKADDIDYHFMNSNEGYEGKFKISHIIEMFATKILGEIKDAQTGVLTEKADAEFTSFALMFEFSGDKNKTRHVLYYCSASRPGNGSKTKNGTNVNERELDFKASPRPLDSVVKRSITSADNKEIYDNWFKKVYEPTAVAA
;
A
#
# COMPACT_ATOMS: atom_id res chain seq x y z
N MET A 1 8.26 -18.13 23.61
CA MET A 1 7.56 -18.44 22.34
C MET A 1 6.58 -17.31 22.09
N ASN A 2 6.83 -16.49 21.06
CA ASN A 2 5.89 -15.44 20.69
C ASN A 2 4.64 -16.13 20.13
N GLN A 3 3.54 -16.00 20.87
CA GLN A 3 2.28 -16.66 20.55
C GLN A 3 1.68 -15.98 19.32
N GLU A 4 1.33 -16.76 18.29
CA GLU A 4 0.70 -16.24 17.08
C GLU A 4 -0.67 -15.62 17.38
N ASN A 5 -1.06 -14.64 16.57
CA ASN A 5 -2.39 -14.05 16.63
C ASN A 5 -3.44 -15.07 16.17
N LYS A 6 -4.52 -15.20 16.93
CA LYS A 6 -5.71 -15.95 16.53
C LYS A 6 -6.71 -15.07 15.80
N VAL A 7 -6.70 -13.77 16.11
CA VAL A 7 -7.63 -12.78 15.56
C VAL A 7 -6.87 -11.49 15.25
N THR A 8 -7.18 -10.87 14.10
CA THR A 8 -6.68 -9.55 13.71
C THR A 8 -7.81 -8.53 13.70
N PHE A 9 -7.53 -7.31 14.16
CA PHE A 9 -8.48 -6.19 14.19
C PHE A 9 -7.75 -4.86 14.20
N GLY A 10 -8.45 -3.74 14.08
CA GLY A 10 -7.87 -2.41 14.32
C GLY A 10 -6.76 -2.03 13.32
N PHE A 11 -7.18 -1.68 12.11
CA PHE A 11 -6.34 -1.09 11.07
C PHE A 11 -5.89 0.33 11.45
N LYS A 12 -4.58 0.57 11.49
CA LYS A 12 -3.99 1.84 11.92
C LYS A 12 -2.56 2.02 11.44
N ASN A 13 -1.94 3.14 11.82
CA ASN A 13 -0.53 3.44 11.58
C ASN A 13 -0.12 3.35 10.10
N VAL A 14 -0.97 3.88 9.22
CA VAL A 14 -0.69 3.93 7.79
C VAL A 14 0.40 4.96 7.52
N HIS A 15 1.42 4.53 6.78
CA HIS A 15 2.53 5.33 6.30
C HIS A 15 2.74 5.07 4.81
N VAL A 16 3.20 6.09 4.11
CA VAL A 16 3.44 6.06 2.67
C VAL A 16 4.89 6.46 2.42
N ALA A 17 5.55 5.73 1.53
CA ALA A 17 6.91 6.02 1.09
C ALA A 17 6.88 6.23 -0.44
N PRO A 18 6.96 7.48 -0.96
CA PRO A 18 7.02 7.72 -2.39
C PRO A 18 8.21 7.02 -3.02
N ILE A 19 8.07 6.53 -4.25
CA ILE A 19 9.19 6.00 -5.03
C ILE A 19 9.89 7.18 -5.70
N LYS A 20 11.16 7.36 -5.34
CA LYS A 20 12.02 8.40 -5.90
C LYS A 20 12.60 7.99 -7.25
N SER A 21 13.05 6.75 -7.36
CA SER A 21 13.63 6.20 -8.59
C SER A 21 13.65 4.68 -8.56
N ILE A 22 13.71 4.08 -9.73
CA ILE A 22 13.94 2.64 -9.91
C ILE A 22 15.27 2.50 -10.67
N GLY A 23 16.22 1.78 -10.09
CA GLY A 23 17.51 1.50 -10.70
C GLY A 23 17.37 0.58 -11.91
N ALA A 24 18.41 0.51 -12.75
CA ALA A 24 18.44 -0.39 -13.91
C ALA A 24 18.37 -1.88 -13.52
N ASP A 25 18.75 -2.19 -12.29
CA ASP A 25 18.64 -3.51 -11.64
C ASP A 25 17.27 -3.78 -11.01
N GLY A 26 16.32 -2.84 -11.13
CA GLY A 26 14.99 -2.93 -10.53
C GLY A 26 14.93 -2.54 -9.05
N VAL A 27 16.04 -2.09 -8.45
CA VAL A 27 16.07 -1.65 -7.05
C VAL A 27 15.30 -0.33 -6.91
N ILE A 28 14.32 -0.31 -6.01
CA ILE A 28 13.52 0.88 -5.71
C ILE A 28 14.22 1.73 -4.65
N ALA A 29 14.41 3.01 -4.93
CA ALA A 29 14.78 4.01 -3.94
C ALA A 29 13.51 4.76 -3.50
N TYR A 30 13.26 4.79 -2.19
CA TYR A 30 12.13 5.49 -1.59
C TYR A 30 12.54 6.87 -1.08
N ASP A 31 11.62 7.83 -1.17
CA ASP A 31 11.72 9.15 -0.54
C ASP A 31 11.29 9.10 0.94
N GLU A 32 11.27 10.26 1.60
CA GLU A 32 10.87 10.38 3.01
C GLU A 32 9.50 9.77 3.28
N ILE A 33 9.44 8.91 4.31
CA ILE A 33 8.21 8.27 4.75
C ILE A 33 7.37 9.28 5.50
N PHE A 34 6.10 9.38 5.13
CA PHE A 34 5.15 10.22 5.84
C PHE A 34 3.94 9.43 6.34
N ARG A 35 3.33 9.95 7.42
CA ARG A 35 2.14 9.35 8.02
C ARG A 35 0.89 9.75 7.24
N PHE A 36 0.01 8.79 6.97
CA PHE A 36 -1.29 9.02 6.36
C PHE A 36 -2.42 8.74 7.37
N PRO A 37 -2.83 9.74 8.18
CA PRO A 37 -3.87 9.56 9.18
C PRO A 37 -5.26 9.43 8.54
N GLY A 38 -6.22 8.95 9.33
CA GLY A 38 -7.62 8.88 8.91
C GLY A 38 -8.02 7.60 8.17
N ALA A 39 -7.19 6.56 8.24
CA ALA A 39 -7.48 5.21 7.78
C ALA A 39 -8.70 4.59 8.49
N MET A 40 -9.67 4.10 7.72
CA MET A 40 -10.91 3.51 8.23
C MET A 40 -11.01 2.02 7.88
N GLU A 41 -10.75 1.68 6.61
CA GLU A 41 -10.89 0.31 6.10
C GLU A 41 -9.87 0.07 4.99
N LEU A 42 -9.35 -1.17 4.89
CA LEU A 42 -8.48 -1.61 3.80
C LEU A 42 -8.96 -2.96 3.28
N THR A 43 -9.24 -3.01 1.99
CA THR A 43 -9.53 -4.24 1.24
C THR A 43 -8.38 -4.52 0.28
N LEU A 44 -7.97 -5.78 0.17
CA LEU A 44 -6.93 -6.24 -0.76
C LEU A 44 -7.46 -7.49 -1.48
N ASP A 45 -7.89 -7.31 -2.72
CA ASP A 45 -8.40 -8.37 -3.57
C ASP A 45 -7.26 -8.94 -4.43
N PRO A 46 -6.94 -10.25 -4.34
CA PRO A 46 -5.86 -10.85 -5.11
C PRO A 46 -6.08 -10.67 -6.61
N ARG A 47 -5.00 -10.34 -7.32
CA ARG A 47 -4.97 -10.31 -8.78
C ARG A 47 -4.03 -11.37 -9.32
N GLY A 48 -4.52 -12.09 -10.31
CA GLY A 48 -3.79 -13.15 -10.99
C GLY A 48 -4.69 -13.86 -11.98
N GLU A 49 -4.08 -14.43 -13.00
CA GLU A 49 -4.77 -15.29 -13.95
C GLU A 49 -4.33 -16.73 -13.75
N SER A 50 -5.28 -17.66 -13.87
CA SER A 50 -4.99 -19.08 -13.94
C SER A 50 -5.27 -19.52 -15.37
N ILE A 51 -4.20 -19.78 -16.12
CA ILE A 51 -4.30 -20.19 -17.53
C ILE A 51 -4.24 -21.72 -17.58
N PRO A 52 -5.32 -22.41 -18.00
CA PRO A 52 -5.30 -23.84 -18.18
C PRO A 52 -4.48 -24.20 -19.43
N ILE A 53 -3.49 -25.07 -19.25
CA ILE A 53 -2.79 -25.74 -20.34
C ILE A 53 -3.60 -27.00 -20.66
N LYS A 54 -4.12 -27.05 -21.88
CA LYS A 54 -4.87 -28.21 -22.38
C LYS A 54 -3.91 -29.26 -22.96
N ALA A 55 -4.07 -30.51 -22.53
CA ALA A 55 -3.44 -31.68 -23.14
C ALA A 55 -4.43 -32.85 -23.09
N ASP A 56 -4.41 -33.74 -24.07
CA ASP A 56 -5.33 -34.89 -24.18
C ASP A 56 -6.82 -34.50 -24.00
N ASP A 57 -7.25 -33.39 -24.60
CA ASP A 57 -8.60 -32.81 -24.50
C ASP A 57 -9.09 -32.49 -23.07
N ILE A 58 -8.18 -32.43 -22.10
CA ILE A 58 -8.45 -32.02 -20.71
C ILE A 58 -7.59 -30.82 -20.29
N ASP A 59 -8.02 -30.11 -19.24
CA ASP A 59 -7.17 -29.14 -18.56
C ASP A 59 -6.12 -29.91 -17.74
N TYR A 60 -4.92 -30.05 -18.30
CA TYR A 60 -3.86 -30.91 -17.79
C TYR A 60 -3.02 -30.23 -16.72
N HIS A 61 -2.80 -28.92 -16.85
CA HIS A 61 -2.02 -28.13 -15.90
C HIS A 61 -2.52 -26.69 -15.84
N PHE A 62 -2.23 -25.98 -14.74
CA PHE A 62 -2.57 -24.57 -14.57
C PHE A 62 -1.30 -23.76 -14.36
N MET A 63 -1.10 -22.73 -15.17
CA MET A 63 -0.10 -21.70 -14.90
C MET A 63 -0.79 -20.55 -14.18
N ASN A 64 -0.33 -20.25 -12.95
CA ASN A 64 -0.85 -19.14 -12.18
C ASN A 64 0.10 -17.94 -12.29
N SER A 65 -0.42 -16.78 -12.68
CA SER A 65 0.27 -15.50 -12.51
C SER A 65 -0.18 -14.85 -11.20
N ASN A 66 0.76 -14.21 -10.48
CA ASN A 66 0.44 -13.37 -9.33
C ASN A 66 0.76 -11.92 -9.70
N GLU A 67 -0.28 -11.14 -9.96
CA GLU A 67 -0.18 -9.72 -10.31
C GLU A 67 -0.30 -8.81 -9.08
N GLY A 68 -0.38 -9.41 -7.88
CA GLY A 68 -0.48 -8.72 -6.60
C GLY A 68 -1.91 -8.50 -6.15
N TYR A 69 -2.29 -7.26 -5.87
CA TYR A 69 -3.61 -6.93 -5.33
C TYR A 69 -4.22 -5.69 -5.98
N GLU A 70 -5.54 -5.71 -6.15
CA GLU A 70 -6.35 -4.50 -6.21
C GLU A 70 -6.74 -4.12 -4.78
N GLY A 71 -6.38 -2.90 -4.39
CA GLY A 71 -6.59 -2.38 -3.06
C GLY A 71 -7.63 -1.28 -3.04
N LYS A 72 -8.53 -1.32 -2.07
CA LYS A 72 -9.45 -0.22 -1.77
C LYS A 72 -9.17 0.29 -0.37
N PHE A 73 -8.79 1.55 -0.27
CA PHE A 73 -8.47 2.20 0.98
C PHE A 73 -9.52 3.25 1.32
N LYS A 74 -10.31 3.03 2.38
CA LYS A 74 -11.25 4.02 2.88
C LYS A 74 -10.59 4.91 3.91
N ILE A 75 -10.69 6.21 3.69
CA ILE A 75 -10.09 7.25 4.52
C ILE A 75 -11.08 8.37 4.78
N SER A 76 -10.89 9.09 5.89
CA SER A 76 -11.69 10.28 6.19
C SER A 76 -11.40 11.45 5.26
N HIS A 77 -10.14 11.63 4.85
CA HIS A 77 -9.71 12.75 4.01
C HIS A 77 -8.36 12.43 3.36
N ILE A 78 -8.16 12.88 2.11
CA ILE A 78 -6.86 12.83 1.43
C ILE A 78 -6.04 14.00 1.93
N ILE A 79 -4.94 13.72 2.63
CA ILE A 79 -4.07 14.77 3.15
C ILE A 79 -3.29 15.43 2.02
N GLU A 80 -2.94 16.71 2.20
CA GLU A 80 -2.17 17.49 1.24
C GLU A 80 -0.84 16.82 0.85
N MET A 81 -0.15 16.16 1.79
CA MET A 81 1.09 15.45 1.47
C MET A 81 0.87 14.30 0.49
N PHE A 82 -0.25 13.58 0.58
CA PHE A 82 -0.57 12.52 -0.36
C PHE A 82 -0.95 13.10 -1.73
N ALA A 83 -1.78 14.15 -1.74
CA ALA A 83 -2.16 14.87 -2.95
C ALA A 83 -0.93 15.37 -3.72
N THR A 84 0.01 16.00 -3.03
CA THR A 84 1.21 16.58 -3.65
C THR A 84 2.29 15.56 -3.99
N LYS A 85 2.61 14.62 -3.09
CA LYS A 85 3.71 13.66 -3.28
C LYS A 85 3.34 12.44 -4.11
N ILE A 86 2.05 12.06 -4.15
CA ILE A 86 1.57 10.85 -4.81
C ILE A 86 0.67 11.17 -6.00
N LEU A 87 -0.33 12.04 -5.82
CA LEU A 87 -1.28 12.37 -6.90
C LEU A 87 -0.76 13.44 -7.87
N GLY A 88 0.39 14.05 -7.57
CA GLY A 88 1.01 15.07 -8.43
C GLY A 88 0.31 16.43 -8.40
N GLU A 89 -0.52 16.70 -7.40
CA GLU A 89 -1.19 17.99 -7.26
C GLU A 89 -0.18 19.10 -6.90
N ILE A 90 -0.37 20.28 -7.48
CA ILE A 90 0.56 21.40 -7.32
C ILE A 90 -0.01 22.38 -6.31
N LYS A 91 0.69 22.59 -5.19
CA LYS A 91 0.35 23.62 -4.22
C LYS A 91 1.07 24.93 -4.54
N ASP A 92 0.30 25.99 -4.73
CA ASP A 92 0.81 27.34 -4.84
C ASP A 92 1.26 27.83 -3.45
N ALA A 93 2.53 28.25 -3.32
CA ALA A 93 3.12 28.62 -2.04
C ALA A 93 2.63 29.98 -1.50
N GLN A 94 2.10 30.85 -2.36
CA GLN A 94 1.65 32.20 -1.98
C GLN A 94 0.18 32.20 -1.56
N THR A 95 -0.65 31.47 -2.28
CA THR A 95 -2.11 31.41 -2.10
C THR A 95 -2.57 30.18 -1.33
N GLY A 96 -1.75 29.11 -1.29
CA GLY A 96 -2.10 27.82 -0.70
C GLY A 96 -3.04 26.99 -1.56
N VAL A 97 -3.39 27.44 -2.77
CA VAL A 97 -4.29 26.73 -3.68
C VAL A 97 -3.66 25.45 -4.18
N LEU A 98 -4.40 24.35 -4.08
CA LEU A 98 -4.01 23.04 -4.60
C LEU A 98 -4.63 22.85 -5.99
N THR A 99 -3.80 22.59 -6.98
CA THR A 99 -4.18 22.47 -8.39
C THR A 99 -4.02 21.04 -8.86
N GLU A 100 -5.13 20.42 -9.20
CA GLU A 100 -5.18 19.12 -9.86
C GLU A 100 -5.09 19.31 -11.38
N LYS A 101 -4.08 18.69 -12.02
CA LYS A 101 -3.94 18.72 -13.47
C LYS A 101 -4.39 17.40 -14.11
N ALA A 102 -4.84 17.48 -15.37
CA ALA A 102 -5.23 16.31 -16.15
C ALA A 102 -4.01 15.43 -16.51
N ASP A 103 -2.86 16.06 -16.74
CA ASP A 103 -1.57 15.45 -17.07
C ASP A 103 -0.67 15.25 -15.85
N ALA A 104 -1.22 15.34 -14.63
CA ALA A 104 -0.46 15.07 -13.41
C ALA A 104 0.06 13.63 -13.43
N GLU A 105 1.37 13.47 -13.25
CA GLU A 105 2.01 12.16 -13.14
C GLU A 105 1.93 11.64 -11.72
N PHE A 106 1.33 10.47 -11.57
CA PHE A 106 1.17 9.84 -10.26
C PHE A 106 2.48 9.16 -9.88
N THR A 107 2.91 9.35 -8.65
CA THR A 107 4.12 8.72 -8.13
C THR A 107 3.75 7.39 -7.47
N SER A 108 4.36 6.29 -7.92
CA SER A 108 4.22 5.01 -7.23
C SER A 108 4.82 5.07 -5.82
N PHE A 109 4.38 4.21 -4.90
CA PHE A 109 4.78 4.29 -3.49
C PHE A 109 4.78 2.93 -2.80
N ALA A 110 5.45 2.83 -1.64
CA ALA A 110 5.23 1.76 -0.69
C ALA A 110 4.14 2.16 0.32
N LEU A 111 3.21 1.25 0.60
CA LEU A 111 2.18 1.40 1.62
C LEU A 111 2.51 0.52 2.83
N MET A 112 2.74 1.13 3.98
CA MET A 112 3.02 0.44 5.24
C MET A 112 1.86 0.65 6.21
N PHE A 113 1.46 -0.39 6.92
CA PHE A 113 0.35 -0.29 7.87
C PHE A 113 0.43 -1.34 8.98
N GLU A 114 -0.40 -1.17 10.00
CA GLU A 114 -0.48 -2.06 11.15
C GLU A 114 -1.91 -2.62 11.29
N PHE A 115 -2.00 -3.93 11.46
CA PHE A 115 -3.17 -4.58 12.04
C PHE A 115 -2.87 -4.88 13.50
N SER A 116 -3.78 -4.50 14.39
CA SER A 116 -3.76 -5.00 15.76
C SER A 116 -4.15 -6.48 15.76
N GLY A 117 -3.81 -7.17 16.83
CA GLY A 117 -4.19 -8.57 17.03
C GLY A 117 -4.34 -8.86 18.50
N ASP A 118 -4.83 -10.07 18.80
CA ASP A 118 -5.06 -10.53 20.18
C ASP A 118 -3.76 -10.76 20.97
N LYS A 119 -2.61 -10.89 20.29
CA LYS A 119 -1.29 -11.08 20.91
C LYS A 119 -0.26 -10.05 20.48
N ASN A 120 -0.11 -9.88 19.17
CA ASN A 120 0.90 -9.03 18.54
C ASN A 120 0.24 -8.08 17.56
N LYS A 121 0.90 -6.96 17.27
CA LYS A 121 0.50 -6.10 16.15
C LYS A 121 1.28 -6.56 14.93
N THR A 122 0.57 -6.91 13.87
CA THR A 122 1.19 -7.28 12.60
C THR A 122 1.42 -6.02 11.78
N ARG A 123 2.65 -5.81 11.32
CA ARG A 123 2.97 -4.71 10.41
C ARG A 123 3.19 -5.25 9.02
N HIS A 124 2.68 -4.53 8.04
CA HIS A 124 2.72 -4.91 6.63
C HIS A 124 3.40 -3.82 5.82
N VAL A 125 3.95 -4.22 4.68
CA VAL A 125 4.41 -3.33 3.62
C VAL A 125 4.02 -3.91 2.27
N LEU A 126 3.39 -3.08 1.44
CA LEU A 126 3.21 -3.30 0.00
C LEU A 126 4.23 -2.42 -0.72
N TYR A 127 5.08 -3.00 -1.56
CA TYR A 127 6.29 -2.31 -2.03
C TYR A 127 6.08 -1.39 -3.23
N TYR A 128 5.16 -1.75 -4.11
CA TYR A 128 4.98 -1.10 -5.41
C TYR A 128 3.50 -0.84 -5.66
N CYS A 129 3.00 0.23 -5.03
CA CYS A 129 1.62 0.67 -5.14
C CYS A 129 1.47 1.80 -6.15
N SER A 130 0.40 1.77 -6.94
CA SER A 130 -0.03 2.88 -7.80
C SER A 130 -1.47 3.24 -7.47
N ALA A 131 -1.71 4.49 -7.08
CA ALA A 131 -3.05 4.98 -6.81
C ALA A 131 -3.79 5.30 -8.13
N SER A 132 -5.11 5.21 -8.09
CA SER A 132 -6.01 5.77 -9.10
C SER A 132 -6.49 7.15 -8.64
N ARG A 133 -6.94 7.98 -9.60
CA ARG A 133 -7.52 9.28 -9.27
C ARG A 133 -8.73 9.08 -8.36
N PRO A 134 -8.73 9.63 -7.13
CA PRO A 134 -9.81 9.45 -6.19
C PRO A 134 -11.05 10.21 -6.64
N GLY A 135 -12.23 9.65 -6.38
CA GLY A 135 -13.48 10.40 -6.53
C GLY A 135 -13.59 11.52 -5.49
N ASN A 136 -14.23 12.63 -5.87
CA ASN A 136 -14.59 13.70 -4.93
C ASN A 136 -16.10 13.73 -4.71
N GLY A 137 -16.54 13.74 -3.45
CA GLY A 137 -17.96 13.89 -3.12
C GLY A 137 -18.24 13.86 -1.61
N SER A 138 -18.89 14.87 -1.06
CA SER A 138 -19.26 14.91 0.37
C SER A 138 -20.73 14.60 0.56
N LYS A 139 -21.11 14.07 1.73
CA LYS A 139 -22.53 14.00 2.14
C LYS A 139 -22.82 15.14 3.13
N THR A 140 -24.04 15.67 3.11
CA THR A 140 -24.49 16.63 4.14
C THR A 140 -24.51 15.95 5.49
N LYS A 141 -24.03 16.63 6.54
CA LYS A 141 -23.97 16.08 7.89
C LYS A 141 -25.36 15.64 8.37
N ASN A 142 -25.50 14.36 8.69
CA ASN A 142 -26.65 13.82 9.40
C ASN A 142 -26.15 13.04 10.61
N GLY A 143 -26.22 13.64 11.80
CA GLY A 143 -25.69 13.06 13.04
C GLY A 143 -24.16 13.04 13.12
N THR A 144 -23.60 11.90 13.52
CA THR A 144 -22.15 11.66 13.74
C THR A 144 -21.42 11.07 12.52
N ASN A 145 -22.10 10.98 11.37
CA ASN A 145 -21.49 10.43 10.15
C ASN A 145 -20.31 11.30 9.69
N VAL A 146 -19.16 10.66 9.49
CA VAL A 146 -17.97 11.27 8.90
C VAL A 146 -17.98 11.09 7.39
N ASN A 147 -17.38 12.02 6.66
CA ASN A 147 -17.16 11.81 5.24
C ASN A 147 -16.15 10.69 5.03
N GLU A 148 -16.42 9.86 4.03
CA GLU A 148 -15.53 8.80 3.59
C GLU A 148 -15.04 9.16 2.18
N ARG A 149 -13.78 8.83 1.92
CA ARG A 149 -13.15 8.87 0.61
C ARG A 149 -12.62 7.48 0.34
N GLU A 150 -12.93 6.97 -0.85
CA GLU A 150 -12.33 5.74 -1.35
C GLU A 150 -11.15 6.11 -2.23
N LEU A 151 -10.01 5.49 -1.95
CA LEU A 151 -8.82 5.55 -2.76
C LEU A 151 -8.53 4.14 -3.26
N ASP A 152 -8.76 3.92 -4.54
CA ASP A 152 -8.38 2.68 -5.21
C ASP A 152 -6.89 2.74 -5.58
N PHE A 153 -6.21 1.61 -5.42
CA PHE A 153 -4.81 1.45 -5.79
C PHE A 153 -4.52 0.03 -6.24
N LYS A 154 -3.42 -0.16 -6.96
CA LYS A 154 -2.89 -1.48 -7.32
C LYS A 154 -1.59 -1.70 -6.58
N ALA A 155 -1.41 -2.85 -5.95
CA ALA A 155 -0.15 -3.27 -5.35
C ALA A 155 0.44 -4.40 -6.19
N SER A 156 1.43 -4.07 -7.02
CA SER A 156 2.01 -5.00 -7.99
C SER A 156 3.33 -5.60 -7.48
N PRO A 157 3.80 -6.72 -8.08
CA PRO A 157 5.14 -7.24 -7.86
C PRO A 157 6.19 -6.15 -8.11
N ARG A 158 7.12 -5.96 -7.18
CA ARG A 158 8.20 -4.98 -7.38
C ARG A 158 9.21 -5.47 -8.43
N PRO A 159 9.89 -4.57 -9.17
CA PRO A 159 10.72 -4.95 -10.32
C PRO A 159 11.92 -5.83 -9.98
N LEU A 160 12.51 -5.67 -8.79
CA LEU A 160 13.73 -6.38 -8.39
C LEU A 160 13.57 -7.90 -8.27
N ASP A 161 12.52 -8.35 -7.56
CA ASP A 161 12.38 -9.74 -7.10
C ASP A 161 10.92 -10.23 -7.13
N SER A 162 10.02 -9.48 -7.78
CA SER A 162 8.59 -9.77 -7.86
C SER A 162 7.87 -9.87 -6.49
N VAL A 163 8.47 -9.39 -5.41
CA VAL A 163 7.80 -9.36 -4.10
C VAL A 163 6.71 -8.29 -4.07
N VAL A 164 5.50 -8.69 -3.71
CA VAL A 164 4.33 -7.79 -3.57
C VAL A 164 4.26 -7.23 -2.14
N LYS A 165 4.34 -8.12 -1.14
CA LYS A 165 4.08 -7.81 0.27
C LYS A 165 5.08 -8.50 1.18
N ARG A 166 5.46 -7.82 2.27
CA ARG A 166 6.07 -8.46 3.46
C ARG A 166 5.32 -8.07 4.72
N SER A 167 5.47 -8.90 5.75
CA SER A 167 4.89 -8.63 7.07
C SER A 167 5.78 -9.13 8.19
N ILE A 168 5.70 -8.44 9.32
CA ILE A 168 6.28 -8.87 10.59
C ILE A 168 5.12 -9.09 11.57
N THR A 169 4.94 -10.35 11.96
CA THR A 169 3.83 -10.84 12.80
C THR A 169 4.22 -11.00 14.27
N SER A 170 5.53 -11.08 14.54
CA SER A 170 6.15 -11.21 15.86
C SER A 170 7.27 -10.17 15.99
N ALA A 171 7.48 -9.65 17.20
CA ALA A 171 8.60 -8.74 17.48
C ALA A 171 9.93 -9.52 17.73
N ASP A 172 10.12 -10.66 17.05
CA ASP A 172 11.29 -11.53 17.25
C ASP A 172 12.61 -10.78 17.01
N ASN A 173 12.61 -9.87 16.04
CA ASN A 173 13.65 -8.85 15.89
C ASN A 173 13.06 -7.46 16.22
N LYS A 174 13.34 -6.99 17.44
CA LYS A 174 12.84 -5.71 17.95
C LYS A 174 13.33 -4.51 17.11
N GLU A 175 14.54 -4.56 16.58
CA GLU A 175 15.10 -3.46 15.79
C GLU A 175 14.36 -3.31 14.46
N ILE A 176 14.15 -4.41 13.73
CA ILE A 176 13.36 -4.41 12.50
C ILE A 176 11.94 -3.94 12.78
N TYR A 177 11.34 -4.46 13.85
CA TYR A 177 10.00 -4.10 14.26
C TYR A 177 9.89 -2.59 14.52
N ASP A 178 10.74 -2.02 15.37
CA ASP A 178 10.70 -0.59 15.75
C ASP A 178 11.02 0.37 14.60
N ASN A 179 11.79 -0.08 13.61
CA ASN A 179 12.17 0.72 12.45
C ASN A 179 11.23 0.53 11.24
N TRP A 180 10.20 -0.32 11.34
CA TRP A 180 9.30 -0.65 10.23
C TRP A 180 8.64 0.56 9.54
N PHE A 181 8.31 1.61 10.30
CA PHE A 181 7.72 2.83 9.74
C PHE A 181 8.73 3.96 9.53
N LYS A 182 10.01 3.73 9.85
CA LYS A 182 11.11 4.70 9.66
C LYS A 182 11.88 4.46 8.36
N LYS A 183 11.85 3.22 7.86
CA LYS A 183 12.44 2.84 6.59
C LYS A 183 11.64 1.67 6.00
N VAL A 184 11.45 1.66 4.69
CA VAL A 184 10.90 0.50 3.99
C VAL A 184 11.83 -0.69 4.21
N TYR A 185 11.27 -1.78 4.74
CA TYR A 185 12.05 -2.96 5.09
C TYR A 185 12.63 -3.63 3.85
N GLU A 186 13.96 -3.79 3.82
CA GLU A 186 14.68 -4.59 2.82
C GLU A 186 15.54 -5.63 3.56
N PRO A 187 15.50 -6.91 3.17
CA PRO A 187 16.29 -7.94 3.79
C PRO A 187 17.74 -7.81 3.34
N THR A 188 18.69 -8.07 4.25
CA THR A 188 20.13 -8.01 3.96
C THR A 188 20.57 -9.06 2.93
N ALA A 189 19.78 -10.12 2.74
CA ALA A 189 19.89 -11.06 1.64
C ALA A 189 18.48 -11.32 1.07
N VAL A 190 18.32 -11.14 -0.24
CA VAL A 190 17.12 -11.60 -0.95
C VAL A 190 17.23 -13.12 -1.00
N ALA A 191 16.44 -13.83 -0.19
CA ALA A 191 16.30 -15.27 -0.40
C ALA A 191 15.67 -15.46 -1.78
N ALA A 192 16.42 -16.08 -2.69
CA ALA A 192 15.99 -16.43 -4.03
C ALA A 192 14.81 -17.42 -4.00
#